data_AF-A0A1G5I3J2-F1
#
_entry.id   AF-A0A1G5I3J2-F1
#
_cell.length_a   1.000
_cell.length_b   1.000
_cell.length_c   1.000
_cell.angle_alpha   90.00
_cell.angle_beta   90.00
_cell.angle_gamma   90.00
#
_symmetry.space_group_name_H-M   'P 1'
#
loop_
_entity.id
_entity.type
_entity.pdbx_description
1 polymer ?
#
loop_
_entity_poly.entity_id
_entity_poly.type
_entity_poly.pdbx_seq_one_letter_code
_entity_poly.pdbx_strand_id
1 'polypeptide(L)'
;MSSTRNGENPVKRVIKDIIAYLNYEAYQTGLLKMHPHISVMSVQETINELVNTNKSLVRFGDGEIGLIRGINLNLQNRSDELVDRLKDILKYSDENMIVAIQDIFDGVDMYIPRTQRFWRDHFLFCRKIYEKYCNPNRVYGSTSFSRCYITIEDKSKCKKWFEDIKKIWNDKDVVVVEGVSGHNGVGNDLLDTSRSVERIICPPSNAFASYDKILEACLEYGVDRLFLLAIGAAAKPLAQDLFRKGYRVIDIGNLDTEYELYLRGAMEKMPIEKRSIITEEENICAGYSKYLGEITKRIV
;
A
#
# COMPACT_ATOMS: atom_id res chain seq x y z
N MET A 1 5.58 7.81 -3.86
CA MET A 1 5.85 9.20 -4.35
C MET A 1 5.95 10.20 -3.20
N SER A 2 6.95 10.03 -2.33
CA SER A 2 7.51 11.14 -1.55
C SER A 2 8.82 11.58 -2.23
N SER A 3 9.11 12.87 -2.10
CA SER A 3 10.30 13.58 -2.59
C SER A 3 10.47 13.69 -4.11
N THR A 4 9.92 14.75 -4.68
CA THR A 4 10.67 15.47 -5.72
C THR A 4 11.95 15.97 -5.05
N ARG A 5 13.12 15.45 -5.46
CA ARG A 5 14.41 15.98 -5.03
C ARG A 5 14.55 17.39 -5.59
N ASN A 6 14.11 18.38 -4.81
CA ASN A 6 14.39 19.78 -5.08
C ASN A 6 15.92 19.95 -5.04
N GLY A 7 16.54 20.25 -6.18
CA GLY A 7 17.99 20.43 -6.31
C GLY A 7 18.67 19.60 -7.41
N GLU A 8 17.95 18.75 -8.14
CA GLU A 8 18.53 18.01 -9.27
C GLU A 8 18.73 18.96 -10.47
N ASN A 9 19.96 19.03 -11.00
CA ASN A 9 20.28 19.84 -12.17
C ASN A 9 19.33 19.46 -13.34
N PRO A 10 18.63 20.43 -13.96
CA PRO A 10 17.62 20.16 -15.00
C PRO A 10 18.13 19.31 -16.15
N VAL A 11 19.38 19.53 -16.58
CA VAL A 11 20.03 18.75 -17.65
C VAL A 11 20.25 17.30 -17.20
N LYS A 12 20.74 17.10 -15.98
CA LYS A 12 20.92 15.74 -15.41
C LYS A 12 19.59 15.00 -15.32
N ARG A 13 18.50 15.69 -14.96
CA ARG A 13 17.17 15.11 -14.91
C ARG A 13 16.69 14.67 -16.29
N VAL A 14 16.82 15.51 -17.31
CA VAL A 14 16.44 15.15 -18.69
C VAL A 14 17.24 13.95 -19.19
N ILE A 15 18.55 13.92 -18.95
CA ILE A 15 19.41 12.79 -19.33
C ILE A 15 18.94 11.50 -18.63
N LYS A 16 18.67 11.56 -17.33
CA LYS A 16 18.15 10.41 -16.57
C LYS A 16 16.82 9.92 -17.13
N ASP A 17 15.88 10.82 -17.39
CA ASP A 17 14.56 10.46 -17.93
C ASP A 17 14.68 9.76 -19.29
N ILE A 18 15.61 10.21 -20.16
CA ILE A 18 15.92 9.55 -21.44
C ILE A 18 16.51 8.15 -21.22
N ILE A 19 17.48 8.02 -20.31
CA ILE A 19 18.10 6.72 -19.99
C ILE A 19 17.05 5.75 -19.44
N ALA A 20 16.21 6.18 -18.52
CA ALA A 20 15.15 5.37 -17.93
C ALA A 20 14.13 4.93 -18.99
N TYR A 21 13.73 5.84 -19.87
CA TYR A 21 12.86 5.53 -21.00
C TYR A 21 13.48 4.47 -21.92
N LEU A 22 14.67 4.72 -22.46
CA LEU A 22 15.33 3.77 -23.38
C LEU A 22 15.60 2.41 -22.73
N ASN A 23 15.96 2.39 -21.44
CA ASN A 23 16.14 1.16 -20.68
C ASN A 23 14.84 0.36 -20.56
N TYR A 24 13.72 1.05 -20.27
CA TYR A 24 12.41 0.44 -20.16
C TYR A 24 11.91 -0.07 -21.52
N GLU A 25 12.06 0.71 -22.59
CA GLU A 25 11.70 0.29 -23.95
C GLU A 25 12.53 -0.91 -24.43
N ALA A 26 13.83 -0.91 -24.14
CA ALA A 26 14.66 -2.08 -24.41
C ALA A 26 14.16 -3.32 -23.65
N TYR A 27 13.65 -3.14 -22.43
CA TYR A 27 13.04 -4.23 -21.66
C TYR A 27 11.73 -4.72 -22.29
N GLN A 28 10.81 -3.82 -22.60
CA GLN A 28 9.50 -4.14 -23.20
C GLN A 28 9.63 -4.82 -24.57
N THR A 29 10.63 -4.43 -25.36
CA THR A 29 10.91 -5.04 -26.68
C THR A 29 11.72 -6.33 -26.59
N GLY A 30 12.12 -6.77 -25.40
CA GLY A 30 12.90 -7.99 -25.18
C GLY A 30 14.40 -7.85 -25.51
N LEU A 31 14.87 -6.67 -25.93
CA LEU A 31 16.30 -6.38 -26.14
C LEU A 31 17.09 -6.48 -24.84
N LEU A 32 16.49 -6.02 -23.74
CA LEU A 32 17.03 -6.10 -22.39
C LEU A 32 16.22 -7.12 -21.59
N LYS A 33 16.80 -8.29 -21.36
CA LYS A 33 16.09 -9.37 -20.69
C LYS A 33 16.02 -9.13 -19.18
N MET A 34 14.84 -9.32 -18.61
CA MET A 34 14.64 -9.58 -17.18
C MET A 34 14.36 -11.07 -17.04
N HIS A 35 15.20 -11.78 -16.29
CA HIS A 35 14.98 -13.18 -16.02
C HIS A 35 14.94 -13.42 -14.52
N PRO A 36 13.85 -14.03 -14.02
CA PRO A 36 12.62 -14.41 -14.74
C PRO A 36 11.67 -13.22 -15.00
N HIS A 37 10.69 -13.38 -15.90
CA HIS A 37 9.61 -12.42 -16.07
C HIS A 37 8.65 -12.48 -14.87
N ILE A 38 8.07 -11.34 -14.49
CA ILE A 38 7.22 -11.19 -13.31
C ILE A 38 5.82 -10.79 -13.78
N SER A 39 4.83 -11.61 -13.44
CA SER A 39 3.43 -11.37 -13.79
C SER A 39 2.67 -10.77 -12.62
N VAL A 40 1.82 -9.78 -12.92
CA VAL A 40 1.00 -9.06 -11.95
C VAL A 40 -0.45 -9.07 -12.42
N MET A 41 -1.36 -9.44 -11.53
CA MET A 41 -2.80 -9.30 -11.75
C MET A 41 -3.14 -7.82 -11.99
N SER A 42 -4.12 -7.55 -12.84
CA SER A 42 -4.73 -6.23 -12.93
C SER A 42 -5.35 -5.80 -11.60
N VAL A 43 -5.68 -4.50 -11.48
CA VAL A 43 -6.41 -3.96 -10.32
C VAL A 43 -7.73 -4.70 -10.11
N GLN A 44 -8.49 -4.94 -11.18
CA GLN A 44 -9.78 -5.63 -11.08
C GLN A 44 -9.62 -7.10 -10.67
N GLU A 45 -8.65 -7.83 -11.24
CA GLU A 45 -8.40 -9.22 -10.87
C GLU A 45 -7.97 -9.34 -9.40
N THR A 46 -7.11 -8.42 -8.93
CA THR A 46 -6.72 -8.35 -7.52
C THR A 46 -7.92 -8.11 -6.61
N ILE A 47 -8.80 -7.16 -6.96
CA ILE A 47 -10.02 -6.89 -6.20
C ILE A 47 -10.94 -8.12 -6.21
N ASN A 48 -11.17 -8.74 -7.38
CA ASN A 48 -12.02 -9.91 -7.51
C ASN A 48 -11.51 -11.08 -6.65
N GLU A 49 -10.20 -11.33 -6.64
CA GLU A 49 -9.61 -12.38 -5.82
C GLU A 49 -9.86 -12.13 -4.33
N LEU A 50 -9.73 -10.88 -3.87
CA LEU A 50 -9.99 -10.51 -2.48
C LEU A 50 -11.47 -10.58 -2.11
N VAL A 51 -12.38 -10.22 -3.03
CA VAL A 51 -13.82 -10.29 -2.78
C VAL A 51 -14.31 -11.74 -2.73
N ASN A 52 -13.80 -12.60 -3.62
CA ASN A 52 -14.33 -13.95 -3.82
C ASN A 52 -13.64 -15.02 -2.96
N THR A 53 -12.57 -14.67 -2.23
CA THR A 53 -11.81 -15.61 -1.40
C THR A 53 -11.59 -15.05 0.01
N ASN A 54 -11.06 -15.89 0.90
CA ASN A 54 -10.56 -15.46 2.21
C ASN A 54 -9.06 -15.15 2.23
N LYS A 55 -8.45 -14.93 1.06
CA LYS A 55 -7.02 -14.60 0.99
C LYS A 55 -6.73 -13.28 1.68
N SER A 56 -5.55 -13.22 2.30
CA SER A 56 -4.96 -11.99 2.83
C SER A 56 -4.19 -11.24 1.74
N LEU A 57 -3.85 -9.97 1.98
CA LEU A 57 -3.10 -9.12 1.06
C LEU A 57 -1.96 -8.41 1.80
N VAL A 58 -0.77 -8.48 1.23
CA VAL A 58 0.38 -7.64 1.60
C VAL A 58 0.93 -6.96 0.35
N ARG A 59 1.24 -5.66 0.43
CA ARG A 59 1.61 -4.87 -0.76
C ARG A 59 3.03 -4.30 -0.67
N PHE A 60 3.69 -4.13 -1.80
CA PHE A 60 5.04 -3.59 -1.93
C PHE A 60 5.05 -2.46 -2.96
N GLY A 61 5.19 -1.22 -2.47
CA GLY A 61 5.33 -0.03 -3.31
C GLY A 61 6.78 0.36 -3.54
N ASP A 62 6.98 1.59 -4.03
CA ASP A 62 8.31 2.18 -4.22
C ASP A 62 9.12 2.23 -2.91
N GLY A 63 8.44 2.48 -1.79
CA GLY A 63 9.06 2.59 -0.47
C GLY A 63 9.68 1.29 0.02
N GLU A 64 8.93 0.18 0.02
CA GLU A 64 9.44 -1.11 0.50
C GLU A 64 10.62 -1.61 -0.33
N ILE A 65 10.55 -1.45 -1.65
CA ILE A 65 11.66 -1.81 -2.54
C ILE A 65 12.86 -0.89 -2.33
N GLY A 66 12.63 0.41 -2.03
CA GLY A 66 13.65 1.35 -1.62
C GLY A 66 14.38 0.92 -0.33
N LEU A 67 13.66 0.43 0.68
CA LEU A 67 14.26 -0.10 1.91
C LEU A 67 15.18 -1.27 1.63
N ILE A 68 14.75 -2.22 0.78
CA ILE A 68 15.57 -3.37 0.37
C ILE A 68 16.82 -2.90 -0.40
N ARG A 69 16.72 -1.83 -1.18
CA ARG A 69 17.84 -1.18 -1.89
C ARG A 69 18.82 -0.45 -0.95
N GLY A 70 18.47 -0.25 0.32
CA GLY A 70 19.31 0.48 1.28
C GLY A 70 18.92 1.96 1.47
N ILE A 71 17.69 2.36 1.12
CA ILE A 71 17.21 3.74 1.26
C ILE A 71 16.24 3.85 2.43
N ASN A 72 16.48 4.81 3.33
CA ASN A 72 15.52 5.16 4.38
C ASN A 72 14.28 5.84 3.82
N LEU A 73 13.12 5.61 4.46
CA LEU A 73 11.88 6.32 4.16
C LEU A 73 11.68 7.46 5.15
N ASN A 74 10.94 8.50 4.73
CA ASN A 74 10.65 9.65 5.59
C ASN A 74 9.96 9.25 6.91
N LEU A 75 9.09 8.25 6.87
CA LEU A 75 8.29 7.80 8.02
C LEU A 75 8.75 6.45 8.56
N GLN A 76 9.85 5.88 8.08
CA GLN A 76 10.33 4.58 8.55
C GLN A 76 11.84 4.45 8.35
N ASN A 77 12.55 4.25 9.45
CA ASN A 77 13.97 3.93 9.41
C ASN A 77 14.18 2.50 8.91
N ARG A 78 15.24 2.30 8.13
CA ARG A 78 15.69 0.97 7.74
C ARG A 78 16.32 0.27 8.94
N SER A 79 15.91 -0.96 9.18
CA SER A 79 16.66 -1.94 9.99
C SER A 79 16.92 -3.18 9.15
N ASP A 80 17.98 -3.93 9.48
CA ASP A 80 18.27 -5.17 8.74
C ASP A 80 17.16 -6.21 8.94
N GLU A 81 16.59 -6.28 10.13
CA GLU A 81 15.43 -7.12 10.42
C GLU A 81 14.24 -6.80 9.51
N LEU A 82 13.83 -5.53 9.40
CA LEU A 82 12.72 -5.14 8.52
C LEU A 82 13.02 -5.52 7.08
N VAL A 83 14.25 -5.26 6.62
CA VAL A 83 14.66 -5.56 5.24
C VAL A 83 14.63 -7.06 4.96
N ASP A 84 15.07 -7.89 5.89
CA ASP A 84 15.08 -9.34 5.70
C ASP A 84 13.67 -9.93 5.69
N ARG A 85 12.76 -9.40 6.51
CA ARG A 85 11.34 -9.75 6.47
C ARG A 85 10.68 -9.32 5.17
N LEU A 86 10.97 -8.12 4.67
CA LEU A 86 10.47 -7.64 3.37
C LEU A 86 10.95 -8.54 2.21
N LYS A 87 12.23 -8.93 2.20
CA LYS A 87 12.76 -9.88 1.20
C LYS A 87 12.08 -11.24 1.29
N ASP A 88 11.81 -11.73 2.51
CA ASP A 88 11.16 -13.03 2.70
C ASP A 88 9.75 -13.05 2.13
N ILE A 89 8.94 -12.04 2.45
CA ILE A 89 7.58 -11.91 1.94
C ILE A 89 7.56 -11.82 0.41
N LEU A 90 8.52 -11.10 -0.21
CA LEU A 90 8.59 -10.99 -1.67
C LEU A 90 8.77 -12.33 -2.40
N LYS A 91 9.33 -13.36 -1.74
CA LYS A 91 9.44 -14.71 -2.31
C LYS A 91 8.07 -15.39 -2.49
N TYR A 92 7.02 -14.84 -1.88
CA TYR A 92 5.64 -15.28 -2.05
C TYR A 92 5.44 -16.77 -1.76
N SER A 93 5.95 -17.22 -0.61
CA SER A 93 5.86 -18.61 -0.13
C SER A 93 4.44 -19.00 0.29
N ASP A 94 3.64 -18.06 0.77
CA ASP A 94 2.33 -18.31 1.35
C ASP A 94 1.20 -18.19 0.30
N GLU A 95 0.51 -19.28 -0.03
CA GLU A 95 -0.51 -19.32 -1.11
C GLU A 95 -1.77 -18.51 -0.84
N ASN A 96 -2.18 -18.47 0.43
CA ASN A 96 -3.40 -17.79 0.84
C ASN A 96 -3.17 -16.33 1.30
N MET A 97 -1.96 -15.80 1.09
CA MET A 97 -1.64 -14.39 1.28
C MET A 97 -1.08 -13.83 -0.02
N ILE A 98 -1.90 -13.06 -0.73
CA ILE A 98 -1.51 -12.40 -1.97
C ILE A 98 -0.41 -11.41 -1.65
N VAL A 99 0.76 -11.62 -2.28
CA VAL A 99 1.81 -10.62 -2.32
C VAL A 99 1.58 -9.76 -3.54
N ALA A 100 1.45 -8.45 -3.33
CA ALA A 100 1.23 -7.49 -4.40
C ALA A 100 2.44 -6.59 -4.59
N ILE A 101 2.75 -6.28 -5.85
CA ILE A 101 3.82 -5.38 -6.26
C ILE A 101 3.24 -4.36 -7.25
N GLN A 102 4.03 -3.35 -7.63
CA GLN A 102 3.57 -2.41 -8.64
C GLN A 102 3.49 -3.08 -10.01
N ASP A 103 2.37 -2.90 -10.69
CA ASP A 103 2.16 -3.36 -12.06
C ASP A 103 2.89 -2.43 -13.05
N ILE A 104 4.13 -2.81 -13.38
CA ILE A 104 5.07 -2.06 -14.25
C ILE A 104 5.89 -2.99 -15.18
N PHE A 105 5.54 -4.28 -15.25
CA PHE A 105 6.35 -5.27 -15.96
C PHE A 105 5.87 -5.50 -17.40
N ASP A 106 4.60 -5.22 -17.67
CA ASP A 106 3.94 -5.36 -18.98
C ASP A 106 3.47 -4.00 -19.56
N GLY A 107 4.01 -2.90 -19.02
CA GLY A 107 3.66 -1.55 -19.45
C GLY A 107 3.39 -0.62 -18.28
N VAL A 108 3.35 0.69 -18.58
CA VAL A 108 2.99 1.73 -17.61
C VAL A 108 1.83 2.60 -18.10
N ASP A 109 1.20 2.24 -19.22
CA ASP A 109 0.24 3.09 -19.94
C ASP A 109 -1.06 3.32 -19.17
N MET A 110 -1.36 2.48 -18.18
CA MET A 110 -2.48 2.70 -17.26
C MET A 110 -2.34 3.97 -16.41
N TYR A 111 -1.11 4.51 -16.28
CA TYR A 111 -0.82 5.65 -15.43
C TYR A 111 -0.68 6.95 -16.22
N ILE A 112 -0.93 8.07 -15.54
CA ILE A 112 -0.66 9.41 -16.07
C ILE A 112 0.82 9.62 -16.42
N PRO A 113 1.18 10.50 -17.37
CA PRO A 113 2.56 10.63 -17.86
C PRO A 113 3.61 10.90 -16.77
N ARG A 114 3.27 11.68 -15.74
CA ARG A 114 4.16 11.93 -14.59
C ARG A 114 4.46 10.65 -13.82
N THR A 115 3.46 9.78 -13.67
CA THR A 115 3.58 8.50 -12.98
C THR A 115 4.31 7.47 -13.83
N GLN A 116 4.11 7.46 -15.15
CA GLN A 116 4.90 6.64 -16.07
C GLN A 116 6.40 6.94 -15.93
N ARG A 117 6.77 8.23 -15.97
CA ARG A 117 8.17 8.65 -15.77
C ARG A 117 8.74 8.14 -14.44
N PHE A 118 7.98 8.30 -13.35
CA PHE A 118 8.40 7.81 -12.03
C PHE A 118 8.62 6.30 -12.01
N TRP A 119 7.74 5.50 -12.61
CA TRP A 119 7.87 4.05 -12.61
C TRP A 119 8.98 3.54 -13.54
N ARG A 120 9.26 4.22 -14.65
CA ARG A 120 10.44 3.95 -15.49
C ARG A 120 11.73 4.21 -14.72
N ASP A 121 11.82 5.34 -14.00
CA ASP A 121 12.95 5.65 -13.12
C ASP A 121 13.11 4.56 -12.04
N HIS A 122 12.01 4.21 -11.36
CA HIS A 122 12.03 3.17 -10.34
C HIS A 122 12.52 1.84 -10.91
N PHE A 123 12.00 1.42 -12.06
CA PHE A 123 12.40 0.19 -12.74
C PHE A 123 13.90 0.17 -13.05
N LEU A 124 14.44 1.25 -13.63
CA LEU A 124 15.87 1.39 -13.93
C LEU A 124 16.76 1.06 -12.73
N PHE A 125 16.38 1.50 -11.53
CA PHE A 125 17.18 1.30 -10.32
C PHE A 125 16.80 0.07 -9.49
N CYS A 126 15.59 -0.46 -9.65
CA CYS A 126 15.05 -1.51 -8.78
C CYS A 126 14.89 -2.87 -9.47
N ARG A 127 15.00 -2.97 -10.79
CA ARG A 127 14.75 -4.23 -11.52
C ARG A 127 15.47 -5.44 -10.93
N LYS A 128 16.75 -5.29 -10.60
CA LYS A 128 17.56 -6.37 -10.00
C LYS A 128 17.07 -6.85 -8.63
N ILE A 129 16.34 -6.02 -7.89
CA ILE A 129 15.73 -6.40 -6.61
C ILE A 129 14.54 -7.33 -6.89
N TYR A 130 13.69 -6.96 -7.84
CA TYR A 130 12.59 -7.80 -8.27
C TYR A 130 13.10 -9.13 -8.84
N GLU A 131 14.08 -9.11 -9.76
CA GLU A 131 14.72 -10.33 -10.31
C GLU A 131 15.25 -11.27 -9.22
N LYS A 132 15.82 -10.70 -8.13
CA LYS A 132 16.46 -11.47 -7.07
C LYS A 132 15.48 -12.08 -6.08
N TYR A 133 14.41 -11.37 -5.74
CA TYR A 133 13.55 -11.73 -4.60
C TYR A 133 12.13 -12.14 -4.99
N CYS A 134 11.65 -11.77 -6.20
CA CYS A 134 10.35 -12.23 -6.66
C CYS A 134 10.43 -13.68 -7.16
N ASN A 135 9.38 -14.44 -6.88
CA ASN A 135 9.19 -15.80 -7.33
C ASN A 135 8.47 -15.81 -8.68
N PRO A 136 9.11 -16.33 -9.74
CA PRO A 136 8.52 -16.31 -11.08
C PRO A 136 7.40 -17.30 -11.31
N ASN A 137 7.23 -18.28 -10.41
CA ASN A 137 6.18 -19.27 -10.52
C ASN A 137 4.87 -18.77 -9.88
N ARG A 138 4.78 -17.46 -9.59
CA ARG A 138 3.66 -16.82 -8.92
C ARG A 138 3.18 -15.63 -9.73
N VAL A 139 1.88 -15.38 -9.65
CA VAL A 139 1.25 -14.16 -10.16
C VAL A 139 0.99 -13.24 -8.96
N TYR A 140 1.62 -12.08 -8.95
CA TYR A 140 1.50 -11.09 -7.88
C TYR A 140 0.18 -10.31 -7.99
N GLY A 141 -0.30 -9.76 -6.87
CA GLY A 141 -1.38 -8.78 -6.90
C GLY A 141 -0.92 -7.39 -7.32
N SER A 142 -1.86 -6.53 -7.69
CA SER A 142 -1.57 -5.13 -8.00
C SER A 142 -1.53 -4.28 -6.72
N THR A 143 -0.41 -3.61 -6.47
CA THR A 143 -0.32 -2.59 -5.40
C THR A 143 -1.24 -1.39 -5.68
N SER A 144 -1.62 -1.18 -6.94
CA SER A 144 -2.59 -0.15 -7.34
C SER A 144 -3.99 -0.39 -6.77
N PHE A 145 -4.28 -1.55 -6.16
CA PHE A 145 -5.46 -1.80 -5.31
C PHE A 145 -5.74 -0.63 -4.35
N SER A 146 -4.72 -0.12 -3.66
CA SER A 146 -4.87 1.00 -2.73
C SER A 146 -4.59 2.37 -3.34
N ARG A 147 -4.28 2.43 -4.65
CA ARG A 147 -3.83 3.61 -5.40
C ARG A 147 -4.56 3.74 -6.75
N CYS A 148 -5.86 3.45 -6.71
CA CYS A 148 -6.68 3.18 -7.90
C CYS A 148 -7.37 4.43 -8.48
N TYR A 149 -6.91 5.65 -8.19
CA TYR A 149 -7.54 6.87 -8.72
C TYR A 149 -6.56 7.90 -9.27
N ILE A 150 -5.81 8.61 -8.41
CA ILE A 150 -5.17 9.88 -8.81
C ILE A 150 -4.06 9.69 -9.85
N THR A 151 -3.43 8.52 -9.83
CA THR A 151 -2.35 8.17 -10.76
C THR A 151 -2.83 7.47 -12.02
N ILE A 152 -4.11 7.12 -12.10
CA ILE A 152 -4.71 6.39 -13.22
C ILE A 152 -5.11 7.39 -14.32
N GLU A 153 -4.75 7.05 -15.56
CA GLU A 153 -5.09 7.84 -16.75
C GLU A 153 -6.61 7.79 -17.01
N ASP A 154 -7.14 6.59 -17.31
CA ASP A 154 -8.57 6.36 -17.50
C ASP A 154 -9.28 6.13 -16.16
N LYS A 155 -10.00 7.17 -15.70
CA LYS A 155 -10.74 7.14 -14.42
C LYS A 155 -12.11 6.46 -14.50
N SER A 156 -12.53 5.97 -15.68
CA SER A 156 -13.87 5.39 -15.88
C SER A 156 -14.14 4.17 -14.99
N LYS A 157 -13.10 3.41 -14.65
CA LYS A 157 -13.19 2.20 -13.81
C LYS A 157 -13.10 2.47 -12.31
N CYS A 158 -12.63 3.64 -11.89
CA CYS A 158 -12.30 3.91 -10.50
C CYS A 158 -13.50 3.80 -9.56
N LYS A 159 -14.67 4.29 -10.00
CA LYS A 159 -15.93 4.14 -9.24
C LYS A 159 -16.22 2.68 -8.91
N LYS A 160 -16.20 1.83 -9.94
CA LYS A 160 -16.45 0.40 -9.81
C LYS A 160 -15.41 -0.27 -8.91
N TRP A 161 -14.14 0.11 -9.02
CA TRP A 161 -13.09 -0.41 -8.14
C TRP A 161 -13.38 -0.10 -6.67
N PHE A 162 -13.73 1.14 -6.31
CA PHE A 162 -14.08 1.46 -4.93
C PHE A 162 -15.33 0.70 -4.46
N GLU A 163 -16.37 0.62 -5.29
CA GLU A 163 -17.58 -0.16 -4.97
C GLU A 163 -17.27 -1.64 -4.72
N ASP A 164 -16.40 -2.25 -5.54
CA ASP A 164 -15.99 -3.64 -5.37
C ASP A 164 -15.05 -3.83 -4.16
N ILE A 165 -14.15 -2.89 -3.91
CA ILE A 165 -13.26 -2.89 -2.74
C ILE A 165 -14.06 -2.91 -1.43
N LYS A 166 -15.14 -2.11 -1.33
CA LYS A 166 -16.01 -2.10 -0.14
C LYS A 166 -16.67 -3.46 0.15
N LYS A 167 -16.74 -4.37 -0.82
CA LYS A 167 -17.28 -5.72 -0.63
C LYS A 167 -16.35 -6.61 0.20
N ILE A 168 -15.05 -6.29 0.25
CA ILE A 168 -14.05 -7.09 0.98
C ILE A 168 -14.38 -7.15 2.48
N TRP A 169 -14.89 -6.06 3.05
CA TRP A 169 -15.27 -5.95 4.45
C TRP A 169 -16.79 -5.87 4.67
N ASN A 170 -17.60 -6.19 3.66
CA ASN A 170 -19.05 -6.15 3.79
C ASN A 170 -19.55 -7.15 4.86
N ASP A 171 -20.30 -6.65 5.84
CA ASP A 171 -20.79 -7.40 7.01
C ASP A 171 -19.67 -8.16 7.76
N LYS A 172 -18.50 -7.51 7.89
CA LYS A 172 -17.37 -8.00 8.70
C LYS A 172 -17.13 -7.12 9.91
N ASP A 173 -16.73 -7.72 11.02
CA ASP A 173 -16.12 -7.00 12.13
C ASP A 173 -14.66 -6.71 11.78
N VAL A 174 -14.31 -5.43 11.72
CA VAL A 174 -13.03 -4.96 11.20
C VAL A 174 -12.20 -4.35 12.32
N VAL A 175 -10.90 -4.67 12.35
CA VAL A 175 -9.90 -3.98 13.16
C VAL A 175 -8.97 -3.20 12.23
N VAL A 176 -9.03 -1.87 12.29
CA VAL A 176 -8.12 -0.99 11.54
C VAL A 176 -6.88 -0.73 12.39
N VAL A 177 -5.71 -1.08 11.84
CA VAL A 177 -4.41 -0.79 12.46
C VAL A 177 -3.75 0.31 11.67
N GLU A 178 -3.72 1.52 12.21
CA GLU A 178 -3.32 2.72 11.48
C GLU A 178 -2.52 3.68 12.35
N GLY A 179 -1.76 4.59 11.74
CA GLY A 179 -1.12 5.68 12.46
C GLY A 179 -2.13 6.71 12.96
N VAL A 180 -1.75 7.52 13.95
CA VAL A 180 -2.63 8.57 14.54
C VAL A 180 -3.20 9.57 13.54
N SER A 181 -2.54 9.80 12.40
CA SER A 181 -3.00 10.66 11.29
C SER A 181 -3.70 9.88 10.15
N GLY A 182 -4.09 8.63 10.42
CA GLY A 182 -4.62 7.68 9.45
C GLY A 182 -6.04 8.03 9.03
N HIS A 183 -6.94 8.08 10.02
CA HIS A 183 -8.37 8.39 9.90
C HIS A 183 -9.05 7.65 8.75
N ASN A 184 -8.67 6.40 8.49
CA ASN A 184 -9.20 5.61 7.38
C ASN A 184 -10.71 5.42 7.56
N GLY A 185 -11.49 5.88 6.57
CA GLY A 185 -12.95 5.83 6.59
C GLY A 185 -13.63 6.89 7.46
N VAL A 186 -12.89 7.78 8.14
CA VAL A 186 -13.50 8.84 8.96
C VAL A 186 -13.92 9.99 8.05
N GLY A 187 -15.19 10.42 8.14
CA GLY A 187 -15.72 11.52 7.33
C GLY A 187 -16.07 11.14 5.89
N ASN A 188 -16.03 9.85 5.54
CA ASN A 188 -16.48 9.30 4.26
C ASN A 188 -17.12 7.91 4.48
N ASP A 189 -17.63 7.29 3.41
CA ASP A 189 -18.35 6.02 3.45
C ASP A 189 -17.50 4.80 3.06
N LEU A 190 -16.16 4.86 3.16
CA LEU A 190 -15.27 3.77 2.74
C LEU A 190 -15.52 2.49 3.55
N LEU A 191 -15.79 2.62 4.84
CA LEU A 191 -15.94 1.48 5.76
C LEU A 191 -17.42 1.21 6.13
N ASP A 192 -18.38 1.90 5.53
CA ASP A 192 -19.80 1.83 5.93
C ASP A 192 -20.47 0.47 5.65
N THR A 193 -19.88 -0.35 4.79
CA THR A 193 -20.36 -1.72 4.54
C THR A 193 -19.93 -2.71 5.63
N SER A 194 -19.00 -2.33 6.52
CA SER A 194 -18.58 -3.18 7.64
C SER A 194 -19.67 -3.30 8.69
N ARG A 195 -19.68 -4.42 9.43
CA ARG A 195 -20.61 -4.63 10.55
C ARG A 195 -20.19 -3.79 11.76
N SER A 196 -18.90 -3.75 12.03
CA SER A 196 -18.30 -2.95 13.11
C SER A 196 -16.87 -2.57 12.76
N VAL A 197 -16.41 -1.47 13.35
CA VAL A 197 -15.03 -0.98 13.21
C VAL A 197 -14.45 -0.77 14.60
N GLU A 198 -13.29 -1.36 14.84
CA GLU A 198 -12.43 -1.13 16.00
C GLU A 198 -11.05 -0.68 15.50
N ARG A 199 -10.29 0.04 16.33
CA ARG A 199 -9.02 0.65 15.91
C ARG A 199 -7.90 0.49 16.92
N ILE A 200 -6.74 0.10 16.39
CA ILE A 200 -5.45 0.15 17.09
C ILE A 200 -4.65 1.30 16.48
N ILE A 201 -4.46 2.36 17.27
CA ILE A 201 -3.71 3.54 16.83
C ILE A 201 -2.23 3.36 17.14
N CYS A 202 -1.41 3.41 16.10
CA CYS A 202 0.03 3.22 16.14
C CYS A 202 0.79 4.56 16.03
N PRO A 203 2.11 4.57 16.29
CA PRO A 203 2.94 5.76 16.10
C PRO A 203 2.85 6.32 14.67
N PRO A 204 2.90 7.66 14.48
CA PRO A 204 2.77 8.30 13.17
C PRO A 204 3.96 8.01 12.24
N SER A 205 5.10 7.58 12.80
CA SER A 205 6.30 7.24 12.07
C SER A 205 7.09 6.17 12.83
N ASN A 206 7.93 5.44 12.10
CA ASN A 206 8.79 4.39 12.60
C ASN A 206 8.02 3.31 13.38
N ALA A 207 6.80 2.97 12.94
CA ALA A 207 5.93 2.00 13.61
C ALA A 207 6.59 0.63 13.81
N PHE A 208 7.55 0.25 12.96
CA PHE A 208 8.32 -0.99 13.16
C PHE A 208 9.15 -0.99 14.46
N ALA A 209 9.50 0.17 15.01
CA ALA A 209 10.18 0.23 16.32
C ALA A 209 9.27 -0.18 17.48
N SER A 210 7.95 -0.16 17.30
CA SER A 210 6.95 -0.62 18.26
C SER A 210 6.29 -1.93 17.80
N TYR A 211 6.95 -2.69 16.92
CA TYR A 211 6.36 -3.85 16.25
C TYR A 211 5.74 -4.87 17.20
N ASP A 212 6.49 -5.29 18.23
CA ASP A 212 6.03 -6.34 19.16
C ASP A 212 4.76 -5.91 19.90
N LYS A 213 4.71 -4.66 20.38
CA LYS A 213 3.50 -4.10 21.02
C LYS A 213 2.31 -4.05 20.06
N ILE A 214 2.55 -3.74 18.79
CA ILE A 214 1.50 -3.72 17.75
C ILE A 214 0.98 -5.13 17.51
N LEU A 215 1.88 -6.10 17.37
CA LEU A 215 1.52 -7.50 17.19
C LEU A 215 0.74 -8.02 18.40
N GLU A 216 1.23 -7.82 19.62
CA GLU A 216 0.53 -8.20 20.87
C GLU A 216 -0.88 -7.61 20.94
N ALA A 217 -1.04 -6.32 20.67
CA ALA A 217 -2.33 -5.66 20.64
C ALA A 217 -3.29 -6.27 19.61
N CYS A 218 -2.79 -6.68 18.44
CA CYS A 218 -3.60 -7.37 17.43
C CYS A 218 -4.00 -8.78 17.89
N LEU A 219 -3.12 -9.50 18.58
CA LEU A 219 -3.35 -10.88 19.03
C LEU A 219 -4.36 -11.01 20.19
N GLU A 220 -4.78 -9.90 20.80
CA GLU A 220 -5.88 -9.89 21.77
C GLU A 220 -7.25 -10.12 21.12
N TYR A 221 -7.35 -9.92 19.80
CA TYR A 221 -8.57 -10.15 19.04
C TYR A 221 -8.73 -11.63 18.62
N GLY A 222 -9.97 -12.07 18.46
CA GLY A 222 -10.30 -13.37 17.87
C GLY A 222 -9.98 -13.42 16.36
N VAL A 223 -9.67 -14.62 15.86
CA VAL A 223 -9.35 -14.85 14.43
C VAL A 223 -10.52 -14.61 13.47
N ASP A 224 -11.72 -14.38 14.00
CA ASP A 224 -12.91 -13.99 13.26
C ASP A 224 -12.87 -12.53 12.76
N ARG A 225 -11.95 -11.71 13.28
CA ARG A 225 -11.76 -10.31 12.85
C ARG A 225 -11.01 -10.20 11.53
N LEU A 226 -11.44 -9.26 10.70
CA LEU A 226 -10.71 -8.82 9.50
C LEU A 226 -9.80 -7.65 9.86
N PHE A 227 -8.49 -7.83 9.69
CA PHE A 227 -7.53 -6.74 9.92
C PHE A 227 -7.32 -5.91 8.66
N LEU A 228 -7.42 -4.59 8.79
CA LEU A 228 -7.04 -3.63 7.74
C LEU A 228 -5.81 -2.84 8.20
N LEU A 229 -4.69 -2.96 7.49
CA LEU A 229 -3.42 -2.37 7.91
C LEU A 229 -3.05 -1.12 7.10
N ALA A 230 -2.69 -0.04 7.79
CA ALA A 230 -2.29 1.25 7.21
C ALA A 230 -1.11 1.90 7.98
N ILE A 231 -0.08 1.11 8.32
CA ILE A 231 1.11 1.54 9.09
C ILE A 231 2.42 1.47 8.29
N GLY A 232 2.36 1.79 6.99
CA GLY A 232 3.55 1.87 6.14
C GLY A 232 4.31 0.55 6.05
N ALA A 233 5.64 0.58 6.08
CA ALA A 233 6.45 -0.63 5.89
C ALA A 233 6.25 -1.68 6.99
N ALA A 234 5.86 -1.27 8.21
CA ALA A 234 5.57 -2.19 9.32
C ALA A 234 4.34 -3.07 9.06
N ALA A 235 3.43 -2.65 8.17
CA ALA A 235 2.24 -3.41 7.82
C ALA A 235 2.57 -4.76 7.15
N LYS A 236 3.74 -4.87 6.50
CA LYS A 236 4.13 -6.04 5.70
C LYS A 236 4.50 -7.22 6.60
N PRO A 237 5.49 -7.09 7.51
CA PRO A 237 5.75 -8.11 8.51
C PRO A 237 4.51 -8.42 9.36
N LEU A 238 3.75 -7.39 9.76
CA LEU A 238 2.54 -7.58 10.56
C LEU A 238 1.49 -8.41 9.82
N ALA A 239 1.26 -8.15 8.52
CA ALA A 239 0.35 -8.94 7.71
C ALA A 239 0.77 -10.41 7.65
N GLN A 240 2.06 -10.69 7.43
CA GLN A 240 2.57 -12.06 7.36
C GLN A 240 2.39 -12.80 8.69
N ASP A 241 2.72 -12.17 9.82
CA ASP A 241 2.62 -12.81 11.13
C ASP A 241 1.17 -13.06 11.52
N LEU A 242 0.29 -12.07 11.38
CA LEU A 242 -1.14 -12.23 11.64
C LEU A 242 -1.74 -13.29 10.71
N PHE A 243 -1.40 -13.28 9.42
CA PHE A 243 -1.84 -14.33 8.49
C PHE A 243 -1.42 -15.73 8.97
N ARG A 244 -0.15 -15.90 9.38
CA ARG A 244 0.35 -17.18 9.88
C ARG A 244 -0.26 -17.61 11.22
N LYS A 245 -0.88 -16.67 11.95
CA LYS A 245 -1.67 -16.94 13.16
C LYS A 245 -3.15 -17.23 12.87
N GLY A 246 -3.56 -17.26 11.60
CA GLY A 246 -4.90 -17.62 11.16
C GLY A 246 -5.84 -16.44 10.92
N TYR A 247 -5.37 -15.20 11.06
CA TYR A 247 -6.16 -14.02 10.77
C TYR A 247 -6.25 -13.76 9.26
N ARG A 248 -7.35 -13.15 8.84
CA ARG A 248 -7.42 -12.52 7.51
C ARG A 248 -6.98 -11.06 7.61
N VAL A 249 -6.05 -10.67 6.74
CA VAL A 249 -5.41 -9.34 6.79
C VAL A 249 -5.36 -8.70 5.42
N ILE A 250 -5.68 -7.41 5.32
CA ILE A 250 -5.60 -6.64 4.09
C ILE A 250 -4.76 -5.38 4.35
N ASP A 251 -3.57 -5.31 3.77
CA ASP A 251 -2.78 -4.07 3.75
C ASP A 251 -3.49 -3.03 2.86
N ILE A 252 -4.21 -2.09 3.46
CA ILE A 252 -4.96 -1.03 2.75
C ILE A 252 -4.13 0.25 2.54
N GLY A 253 -3.05 0.45 3.30
CA GLY A 253 -2.12 1.57 3.11
C GLY A 253 -2.82 2.93 2.98
N ASN A 254 -2.67 3.57 1.82
CA ASN A 254 -3.22 4.91 1.55
C ASN A 254 -4.58 4.89 0.82
N LEU A 255 -5.33 3.78 0.90
CA LEU A 255 -6.61 3.63 0.21
C LEU A 255 -7.58 4.78 0.54
N ASP A 256 -7.68 5.17 1.80
CA ASP A 256 -8.53 6.30 2.22
C ASP A 256 -8.14 7.62 1.54
N THR A 257 -6.84 7.92 1.43
CA THR A 257 -6.41 9.13 0.69
C THR A 257 -6.88 9.11 -0.76
N GLU A 258 -6.77 7.96 -1.42
CA GLU A 258 -7.18 7.82 -2.82
C GLU A 258 -8.70 7.90 -2.96
N TYR A 259 -9.44 7.38 -1.98
CA TYR A 259 -10.88 7.49 -1.93
C TYR A 259 -11.36 8.93 -1.72
N GLU A 260 -10.72 9.68 -0.83
CA GLU A 260 -11.00 11.11 -0.60
C GLU A 260 -10.75 11.96 -1.84
N LEU A 261 -9.67 11.67 -2.58
CA LEU A 261 -9.37 12.31 -3.86
C LEU A 261 -10.42 11.97 -4.92
N TYR A 262 -10.87 10.72 -4.96
CA TYR A 262 -11.94 10.28 -5.85
C TYR A 262 -13.26 11.00 -5.56
N LEU A 263 -13.68 11.08 -4.29
CA LEU A 263 -14.90 11.77 -3.89
C LEU A 263 -14.89 13.26 -4.24
N ARG A 264 -13.71 13.89 -4.22
CA ARG A 264 -13.51 15.29 -4.62
C ARG A 264 -13.40 15.50 -6.14
N GLY A 265 -13.36 14.43 -6.93
CA GLY A 265 -13.09 14.55 -8.37
C GLY A 265 -11.71 15.13 -8.67
N ALA A 266 -10.73 14.90 -7.80
CA ALA A 266 -9.43 15.56 -7.86
C ALA A 266 -8.63 15.16 -9.12
N MET A 267 -8.13 16.15 -9.84
CA MET A 267 -7.26 15.93 -11.02
C MET A 267 -5.77 15.85 -10.65
N GLU A 268 -5.41 16.36 -9.47
CA GLU A 268 -4.07 16.31 -8.91
C GLU A 268 -4.11 16.05 -7.40
N LYS A 269 -2.95 15.68 -6.83
CA LYS A 269 -2.87 15.45 -5.39
C LYS A 269 -3.11 16.76 -4.64
N MET A 270 -4.05 16.71 -3.72
CA MET A 270 -4.34 17.80 -2.79
C MET A 270 -4.25 17.32 -1.34
N PRO A 271 -4.03 18.22 -0.37
CA PRO A 271 -4.09 17.89 1.05
C PRO A 271 -5.44 17.28 1.42
N ILE A 272 -5.43 16.36 2.38
CA ILE A 272 -6.63 15.78 2.98
C ILE A 272 -6.67 16.24 4.44
N GLU A 273 -7.61 17.12 4.77
CA GLU A 273 -7.61 17.93 5.99
C GLU A 273 -7.62 17.07 7.25
N LYS A 274 -8.39 15.97 7.26
CA LYS A 274 -8.47 15.09 8.44
C LYS A 274 -7.14 14.49 8.88
N ARG A 275 -6.13 14.45 8.01
CA ARG A 275 -4.80 13.91 8.35
C ARG A 275 -3.98 14.83 9.25
N SER A 276 -4.34 16.10 9.40
CA SER A 276 -3.69 17.01 10.34
C SER A 276 -4.33 17.00 11.74
N ILE A 277 -5.43 16.27 11.94
CA ILE A 277 -6.13 16.14 13.21
C ILE A 277 -5.47 14.99 13.98
N ILE A 278 -4.86 15.26 15.14
CA ILE A 278 -4.04 14.27 15.86
C ILE A 278 -4.56 14.04 17.28
N THR A 279 -4.83 15.12 18.00
CA THR A 279 -5.21 15.10 19.42
C THR A 279 -6.68 14.73 19.61
N GLU A 280 -7.04 14.30 20.81
CA GLU A 280 -8.43 13.98 21.14
C GLU A 280 -9.32 15.22 21.04
N GLU A 281 -8.84 16.37 21.52
CA GLU A 281 -9.53 17.65 21.43
C GLU A 281 -9.79 18.08 19.98
N GLU A 282 -8.80 17.94 19.09
CA GLU A 282 -8.99 18.22 17.66
C GLU A 282 -10.02 17.29 17.03
N ASN A 283 -10.01 16.00 17.39
CA ASN A 283 -11.00 15.03 16.91
C ASN A 283 -12.41 15.37 17.39
N ILE A 284 -12.57 15.80 18.65
CA ILE A 284 -13.86 16.26 19.21
C ILE A 284 -14.33 17.51 18.44
N CYS A 285 -13.47 18.51 18.25
CA CYS A 285 -13.79 19.72 17.50
C CYS A 285 -14.20 19.45 16.05
N ALA A 286 -13.62 18.42 15.43
CA ALA A 286 -13.96 17.99 14.07
C ALA A 286 -15.21 17.09 13.98
N GLY A 287 -15.85 16.78 15.11
CA GLY A 287 -17.04 15.91 15.15
C GLY A 287 -16.74 14.42 14.99
N TYR A 288 -15.50 13.99 15.24
CA TYR A 288 -15.05 12.61 15.07
C TYR A 288 -15.25 11.75 16.33
N SER A 289 -16.35 11.96 17.06
CA SER A 289 -16.67 11.19 18.27
C SER A 289 -16.88 9.70 17.99
N LYS A 290 -17.42 9.34 16.81
CA LYS A 290 -17.52 7.93 16.39
C LYS A 290 -16.12 7.30 16.29
N TYR A 291 -15.19 7.96 15.60
CA TYR A 291 -13.79 7.51 15.49
C TYR A 291 -13.14 7.32 16.86
N LEU A 292 -13.32 8.27 17.79
CA LEU A 292 -12.79 8.15 19.14
C LEU A 292 -13.36 6.93 19.89
N GLY A 293 -14.66 6.66 19.73
CA GLY A 293 -15.32 5.48 20.31
C GLY A 293 -14.90 4.14 19.67
N GLU A 294 -14.37 4.16 18.44
CA GLU A 294 -13.83 2.97 17.76
C GLU A 294 -12.40 2.63 18.23
N ILE A 295 -11.68 3.54 18.90
CA ILE A 295 -10.30 3.31 19.36
C ILE A 295 -10.29 2.44 20.62
N THR A 296 -9.74 1.24 20.50
CA THR A 296 -9.61 0.30 21.61
C THR A 296 -8.22 0.32 22.25
N LYS A 297 -7.20 0.66 21.46
CA LYS A 297 -5.80 0.74 21.92
C LYS A 297 -5.05 1.89 21.24
N ARG A 298 -4.15 2.51 22.01
CA ARG A 298 -3.15 3.47 21.52
C ARG A 298 -1.76 2.95 21.89
N ILE A 299 -0.91 2.80 20.90
CA ILE A 299 0.48 2.37 21.05
C ILE A 299 1.35 3.60 20.86
N VAL A 300 2.06 3.95 21.92
CA VAL A 300 3.03 5.06 21.98
C VAL A 300 4.42 4.56 21.65
#